data_AF-A0A7R8CIC0-F1
#
_entry.id   AF-A0A7R8CIC0-F1
#
_cell.length_a   1.000
_cell.length_b   1.000
_cell.length_c   1.000
_cell.angle_alpha   90.00
_cell.angle_beta   90.00
_cell.angle_gamma   90.00
#
_symmetry.space_group_name_H-M   'P 1'
#
loop_
_entity.id
_entity.type
_entity.pdbx_description
1 polymer ?
#
loop_
_entity_poly.entity_id
_entity_poly.type
_entity_poly.pdbx_seq_one_letter_code
_entity_poly.pdbx_strand_id
1 'polypeptide(L)'
;MKSICTLLLCLIVSTNSVSSSNDIEQKSYEELFAISKNSYLANDWRNCIKFMKAALSSYDHYEDIVKECRNKCDHLTESTAVSTGFSSLLTYENSMNFYETLINGTYCMMKCKRQKIGLLSKFSSRSRDCKKF
;
A
#
# COMPACT_ATOMS: atom_id res chain seq x y z
N MET A 1 -22.21 28.54 43.50
CA MET A 1 -21.62 29.15 42.27
C MET A 1 -20.28 28.58 41.81
N LYS A 2 -19.53 27.79 42.62
CA LYS A 2 -18.26 27.18 42.18
C LYS A 2 -18.43 25.87 41.36
N SER A 3 -19.56 25.18 41.53
CA SER A 3 -19.82 23.86 40.94
C SER A 3 -20.31 23.89 39.47
N ILE A 4 -20.87 25.03 39.02
CA ILE A 4 -21.31 25.21 37.62
C ILE A 4 -20.10 25.49 36.70
N CYS A 5 -19.07 26.16 37.23
CA CYS A 5 -17.85 26.48 36.49
C CYS A 5 -17.01 25.22 36.20
N THR A 6 -17.00 24.24 37.10
CA THR A 6 -16.30 22.96 36.91
C THR A 6 -16.97 22.05 35.87
N LEU A 7 -18.30 22.09 35.75
CA LEU A 7 -19.02 21.33 34.73
C LEU A 7 -18.83 21.91 33.33
N LEU A 8 -18.76 23.24 33.21
CA LEU A 8 -18.47 23.91 31.95
C LEU A 8 -17.04 23.63 31.46
N LEU A 9 -16.04 23.60 32.36
CA LEU A 9 -14.66 23.24 32.02
C LEU A 9 -14.51 21.78 31.54
N CYS A 10 -15.32 20.84 32.03
CA CYS A 10 -15.30 19.45 31.54
C CYS A 10 -15.90 19.29 30.14
N LEU A 11 -16.89 20.11 29.75
CA LEU A 11 -17.49 20.05 28.42
C LEU A 11 -16.53 20.55 27.32
N ILE A 12 -15.69 21.52 27.61
CA ILE A 12 -14.69 22.06 26.66
C ILE A 12 -13.50 21.11 26.46
N VAL A 13 -13.21 20.22 27.41
CA VAL A 13 -12.14 19.20 27.29
C VAL A 13 -12.57 18.02 26.41
N SER A 14 -13.86 17.88 26.10
CA SER A 14 -14.39 16.73 25.37
C SER A 14 -14.39 16.88 23.85
N THR A 15 -13.97 18.02 23.28
CA THR A 15 -14.10 18.28 21.83
C THR A 15 -12.87 17.97 20.98
N ASN A 16 -11.76 17.50 21.57
CA ASN A 16 -10.58 17.16 20.77
C ASN A 16 -10.50 15.66 20.47
N SER A 17 -10.91 15.27 19.25
CA SER A 17 -10.15 14.40 18.32
C SER A 17 -11.00 13.80 17.20
N VAL A 18 -11.70 14.64 16.41
CA VAL A 18 -12.11 14.25 15.05
C VAL A 18 -10.96 14.58 14.09
N SER A 19 -9.89 13.80 14.15
CA SER A 19 -8.81 13.80 13.16
C SER A 19 -8.27 12.39 12.90
N SER A 20 -9.05 11.36 13.25
CA SER A 20 -8.58 9.97 13.28
C SER A 20 -8.56 9.28 11.92
N SER A 21 -9.44 9.64 10.99
CA SER A 21 -9.68 8.83 9.79
C SER A 21 -8.69 9.14 8.66
N ASN A 22 -8.39 10.43 8.44
CA ASN A 22 -7.52 10.86 7.35
C ASN A 22 -6.06 10.45 7.56
N ASP A 23 -5.60 10.36 8.82
CA ASP A 23 -4.20 10.01 9.15
C ASP A 23 -3.89 8.52 8.95
N ILE A 24 -4.91 7.65 8.95
CA ILE A 24 -4.75 6.21 8.72
C ILE A 24 -4.65 5.92 7.23
N GLU A 25 -5.46 6.59 6.42
CA GLU A 25 -5.57 6.37 4.98
C GLU A 25 -4.27 6.70 4.21
N GLN A 26 -3.42 7.57 4.78
CA GLN A 26 -2.16 7.99 4.16
C GLN A 26 -0.94 7.13 4.55
N LYS A 27 -1.09 6.18 5.47
CA LYS A 27 0.04 5.39 5.99
C LYS A 27 0.22 4.07 5.25
N SER A 28 1.47 3.65 5.07
CA SER A 28 1.78 2.32 4.53
C SER A 28 1.47 1.21 5.53
N TYR A 29 1.36 -0.02 5.05
CA TYR A 29 1.27 -1.21 5.89
C TYR A 29 2.35 -1.23 6.98
N GLU A 30 3.60 -0.97 6.60
CA GLU A 30 4.75 -1.00 7.50
C GLU A 30 4.63 0.06 8.61
N GLU A 31 4.17 1.26 8.26
CA GLU A 31 3.95 2.34 9.22
C GLU A 31 2.82 1.98 10.21
N LEU A 32 1.69 1.48 9.70
CA LEU A 32 0.55 1.07 10.52
C LEU A 32 0.91 -0.09 11.47
N PHE A 33 1.63 -1.09 10.95
CA PHE A 33 2.10 -2.22 11.74
C PHE A 33 3.10 -1.79 12.82
N ALA A 34 4.04 -0.90 12.49
CA ALA A 34 4.99 -0.36 13.47
C ALA A 34 4.29 0.41 14.59
N ILE A 35 3.31 1.26 14.27
CA ILE A 35 2.50 1.96 15.27
C ILE A 35 1.76 0.96 16.15
N SER A 36 1.08 -0.02 15.55
CA SER A 36 0.35 -1.04 16.29
C SER A 36 1.25 -1.83 17.25
N LYS A 37 2.45 -2.23 16.80
CA LYS A 37 3.42 -2.94 17.62
C LYS A 37 3.86 -2.09 18.82
N ASN A 38 4.12 -0.80 18.60
CA ASN A 38 4.50 0.10 19.68
C ASN A 38 3.34 0.30 20.68
N SER A 39 2.09 0.39 20.20
CA SER A 39 0.91 0.43 21.08
C SER A 39 0.75 -0.84 21.91
N TYR A 40 1.02 -2.02 21.32
CA TYR A 40 1.04 -3.29 22.07
C TYR A 40 2.06 -3.24 23.22
N LEU A 41 3.29 -2.80 22.94
CA LEU A 41 4.34 -2.68 23.96
C LEU A 41 4.02 -1.66 25.05
N ALA A 42 3.21 -0.64 24.73
CA ALA A 42 2.76 0.38 25.68
C ALA A 42 1.48 -0.02 26.46
N ASN A 43 0.95 -1.24 26.27
CA ASN A 43 -0.36 -1.68 26.78
C ASN A 43 -1.54 -0.78 26.33
N ASP A 44 -1.39 -0.06 25.23
CA ASP A 44 -2.48 0.72 24.62
C ASP A 44 -3.26 -0.17 23.66
N TRP A 45 -4.15 -0.98 24.23
CA TRP A 45 -4.94 -1.97 23.49
C TRP A 45 -5.87 -1.33 22.45
N ARG A 46 -6.38 -0.13 22.73
CA ARG A 46 -7.29 0.56 21.82
C ARG A 46 -6.58 0.95 20.53
N ASN A 47 -5.42 1.58 20.63
CA ASN A 47 -4.64 1.95 19.45
C ASN A 47 -4.01 0.73 18.78
N CYS A 48 -3.57 -0.28 19.55
CA CYS A 48 -3.10 -1.54 19.00
C CYS A 48 -4.14 -2.16 18.05
N ILE A 49 -5.38 -2.38 18.52
CA ILE A 49 -6.43 -2.99 17.69
C ILE A 49 -6.76 -2.10 16.48
N LYS A 50 -6.87 -0.78 16.69
CA LYS A 50 -7.19 0.19 15.65
C LYS A 50 -6.16 0.15 14.50
N PHE A 51 -4.88 0.30 14.82
CA PHE A 51 -3.83 0.35 13.81
C PHE A 51 -3.50 -1.04 13.23
N MET A 52 -3.67 -2.12 13.99
CA MET A 52 -3.53 -3.47 13.45
C MET A 52 -4.59 -3.78 12.39
N LYS A 53 -5.85 -3.43 12.65
CA LYS A 53 -6.93 -3.60 11.65
C LYS A 53 -6.66 -2.80 10.38
N ALA A 54 -6.17 -1.58 10.53
CA ALA A 54 -5.78 -0.76 9.39
C ALA A 54 -4.60 -1.38 8.61
N ALA A 55 -3.59 -1.91 9.31
CA ALA A 55 -2.47 -2.61 8.67
C ALA A 55 -2.96 -3.82 7.87
N LEU A 56 -3.79 -4.68 8.45
CA LEU A 56 -4.36 -5.84 7.74
C LEU A 56 -5.14 -5.42 6.50
N SER A 57 -6.02 -4.41 6.62
CA SER A 57 -6.75 -3.89 5.47
C SER A 57 -5.85 -3.32 4.37
N SER A 58 -4.75 -2.65 4.74
CA SER A 58 -3.74 -2.16 3.80
C SER A 58 -3.03 -3.31 3.08
N TYR A 59 -2.73 -4.40 3.79
CA TYR A 59 -2.12 -5.60 3.24
C TYR A 59 -3.05 -6.32 2.27
N ASP A 60 -4.31 -6.52 2.64
CA ASP A 60 -5.34 -7.13 1.77
C ASP A 60 -5.45 -6.35 0.45
N HIS A 61 -5.50 -5.01 0.55
CA HIS A 61 -5.52 -4.15 -0.63
C HIS A 61 -4.26 -4.30 -1.51
N TYR A 62 -3.07 -4.41 -0.90
CA TYR A 62 -1.84 -4.70 -1.64
C TYR A 62 -1.91 -6.06 -2.35
N GLU A 63 -2.42 -7.10 -1.70
CA GLU A 63 -2.57 -8.42 -2.32
C GLU A 63 -3.50 -8.38 -3.53
N ASP A 64 -4.61 -7.65 -3.44
CA ASP A 64 -5.54 -7.48 -4.56
C ASP A 64 -4.89 -6.76 -5.74
N ILE A 65 -4.11 -5.69 -5.47
CA ILE A 65 -3.29 -5.04 -6.50
C ILE A 65 -2.31 -6.03 -7.14
N VAL A 66 -1.65 -6.87 -6.35
CA VAL A 66 -0.70 -7.87 -6.86
C VAL A 66 -1.41 -8.89 -7.75
N LYS A 67 -2.56 -9.41 -7.33
CA LYS A 67 -3.38 -10.35 -8.11
C LYS A 67 -3.82 -9.72 -9.44
N GLU A 68 -4.34 -8.50 -9.39
CA GLU A 68 -4.77 -7.78 -10.59
C GLU A 68 -3.60 -7.53 -11.55
N CYS A 69 -2.43 -7.12 -11.03
CA CYS A 69 -1.25 -6.92 -11.85
C CYS A 69 -0.74 -8.22 -12.47
N ARG A 70 -0.79 -9.34 -11.75
CA ARG A 70 -0.45 -10.66 -12.31
C ARG A 70 -1.37 -11.01 -13.47
N ASN A 71 -2.68 -11.01 -13.24
CA ASN A 71 -3.67 -11.30 -14.29
C ASN A 71 -3.48 -10.40 -15.53
N LYS A 72 -3.20 -9.11 -15.32
CA LYS A 72 -2.93 -8.16 -16.40
C LYS A 72 -1.65 -8.48 -17.18
N CYS A 73 -0.60 -8.91 -16.50
CA CYS A 73 0.71 -9.17 -17.11
C CYS A 73 0.86 -10.59 -17.67
N ASP A 74 0.08 -11.56 -17.18
CA ASP A 74 0.07 -12.94 -17.69
C ASP A 74 -0.47 -13.03 -19.13
N HIS A 75 -1.37 -12.12 -19.52
CA HIS A 75 -1.78 -12.00 -20.93
C HIS A 75 -0.62 -11.67 -21.89
N LEU A 76 0.46 -11.04 -21.41
CA LEU A 76 1.62 -10.73 -22.24
C LEU A 76 2.50 -11.97 -22.46
N THR A 77 2.54 -12.91 -21.52
CA THR A 77 3.35 -14.14 -21.63
C THR A 77 2.65 -15.19 -22.47
N GLU A 78 1.32 -15.34 -22.36
CA GLU A 78 0.55 -16.29 -23.18
C GLU A 78 0.51 -15.90 -24.66
N SER A 79 0.36 -14.60 -24.97
CA SER A 79 0.35 -14.11 -26.36
C SER A 79 1.65 -14.43 -27.12
N THR A 80 2.75 -14.67 -26.40
CA THR A 80 4.06 -14.98 -26.96
C THR A 80 4.37 -16.49 -26.93
N ALA A 81 3.68 -17.25 -26.07
CA ALA A 81 3.87 -18.69 -25.89
C ALA A 81 3.02 -19.56 -26.84
N VAL A 82 1.94 -19.02 -27.43
CA VAL A 82 1.10 -19.76 -28.40
C VAL A 82 1.84 -20.10 -29.71
N SER A 83 3.02 -19.52 -29.97
CA SER A 83 3.84 -19.88 -31.14
C SER A 83 4.92 -20.94 -30.89
N THR A 84 5.22 -21.34 -29.65
CA THR A 84 6.33 -22.27 -29.39
C THR A 84 5.93 -23.31 -28.36
N GLY A 85 5.22 -24.33 -28.86
CA GLY A 85 5.11 -25.62 -28.18
C GLY A 85 6.49 -26.11 -27.74
N PHE A 86 6.49 -26.75 -26.58
CA PHE A 86 7.60 -27.43 -25.88
C PHE A 86 8.58 -28.18 -26.80
N SER A 87 9.41 -27.46 -27.55
CA SER A 87 10.34 -28.05 -28.49
C SER A 87 11.56 -27.15 -28.65
N SER A 88 12.71 -27.79 -28.48
CA SER A 88 14.04 -27.31 -28.84
C SER A 88 14.75 -26.40 -27.82
N LEU A 89 15.27 -27.08 -26.80
CA LEU A 89 16.71 -27.14 -26.51
C LEU A 89 17.53 -25.95 -27.04
N LEU A 90 17.76 -24.97 -26.17
CA LEU A 90 18.86 -24.00 -26.11
C LEU A 90 19.60 -23.70 -27.44
N THR A 91 18.91 -23.10 -28.41
CA THR A 91 19.56 -22.28 -29.43
C THR A 91 19.78 -20.87 -28.88
N TYR A 92 20.87 -20.19 -29.30
CA TYR A 92 21.21 -18.82 -28.88
C TYR A 92 20.05 -17.83 -29.09
N GLU A 93 19.24 -18.03 -30.13
CA GLU A 93 18.02 -17.27 -30.43
C GLU A 93 16.89 -17.50 -29.40
N ASN A 94 16.73 -18.74 -28.91
CA ASN A 94 15.82 -19.04 -27.79
C ASN A 94 16.29 -18.44 -26.46
N SER A 95 17.60 -18.24 -26.28
CA SER A 95 18.14 -17.64 -25.06
C SER A 95 17.78 -16.15 -24.93
N MET A 96 17.76 -15.38 -26.03
CA MET A 96 17.35 -13.97 -25.97
C MET A 96 15.84 -13.81 -25.74
N ASN A 97 15.01 -14.61 -26.42
CA ASN A 97 13.56 -14.57 -26.24
C ASN A 97 13.14 -14.87 -24.79
N PHE A 98 13.89 -15.75 -24.10
CA PHE A 98 13.69 -16.02 -22.68
C PHE A 98 13.92 -14.76 -21.82
N TYR A 99 15.05 -14.08 -22.00
CA TYR A 99 15.36 -12.86 -21.24
C TYR A 99 14.41 -11.72 -21.58
N GLU A 100 14.03 -11.56 -22.84
CA GLU A 100 13.03 -10.55 -23.26
C GLU A 100 11.68 -10.79 -22.58
N THR A 101 11.21 -12.03 -22.53
CA THR A 101 9.96 -12.39 -21.82
C THR A 101 10.05 -12.07 -20.33
N LEU A 102 11.17 -12.42 -19.69
CA LEU A 102 11.41 -12.12 -18.27
C LEU A 102 11.45 -10.61 -18.00
N ILE A 103 12.16 -9.85 -18.83
CA ILE A 103 12.28 -8.39 -18.72
C ILE A 103 10.91 -7.74 -18.92
N ASN A 104 10.16 -8.14 -19.94
CA ASN A 104 8.84 -7.58 -20.25
C ASN A 104 7.82 -7.90 -19.15
N GLY A 105 7.81 -9.13 -18.63
CA GLY A 105 6.98 -9.52 -17.49
C GLY A 105 7.29 -8.71 -16.24
N THR A 106 8.58 -8.58 -15.91
CA THR A 106 9.04 -7.79 -14.76
C THR A 106 8.68 -6.31 -14.91
N TYR A 107 8.92 -5.73 -16.09
CA TYR A 107 8.58 -4.35 -16.40
C TYR A 107 7.08 -4.08 -16.29
N CYS A 108 6.24 -4.97 -16.82
CA CYS A 108 4.79 -4.89 -16.68
C CYS A 108 4.36 -4.86 -15.21
N MET A 109 4.85 -5.81 -14.40
CA MET A 109 4.53 -5.88 -12.97
C MET A 109 4.96 -4.62 -12.23
N MET A 110 6.18 -4.13 -12.46
CA MET A 110 6.68 -2.90 -11.83
C MET A 110 5.83 -1.69 -12.20
N LYS A 111 5.49 -1.53 -13.49
CA LYS A 111 4.67 -0.42 -13.99
C LYS A 111 3.25 -0.47 -13.41
N CYS A 112 2.62 -1.64 -13.42
CA CYS A 112 1.27 -1.84 -12.90
C CYS A 112 1.19 -1.52 -11.39
N LYS A 113 2.09 -2.11 -10.59
CA LYS A 113 2.14 -1.86 -9.14
C LYS A 113 2.37 -0.39 -8.84
N ARG A 114 3.31 0.27 -9.55
CA ARG A 114 3.59 1.70 -9.35
C ARG A 114 2.37 2.58 -9.65
N GLN A 115 1.60 2.26 -10.70
CA GLN A 115 0.40 3.01 -11.03
C GLN A 115 -0.67 2.88 -9.95
N LYS A 116 -0.90 1.67 -9.42
CA LYS A 116 -1.96 1.43 -8.42
C LYS A 116 -1.57 1.90 -7.02
N ILE A 117 -0.34 1.63 -6.60
CA ILE A 117 0.17 2.02 -5.27
C ILE A 117 0.54 3.52 -5.24
N GLY A 118 1.09 4.07 -6.33
CA GLY A 118 1.50 5.48 -6.41
C GLY A 118 0.34 6.48 -6.47
N LEU A 119 -0.90 6.02 -6.73
CA LEU A 119 -2.10 6.85 -6.57
C LEU A 119 -2.44 7.08 -5.09
N LEU A 120 -2.08 6.15 -4.20
CA LEU A 120 -2.25 6.29 -2.74
C LEU A 120 -1.25 7.32 -2.16
N SER A 121 -0.04 7.42 -2.71
CA SER A 121 0.94 8.44 -2.31
C SER A 121 0.71 9.82 -2.94
N LYS A 122 -0.14 9.93 -3.98
CA LYS A 122 -0.49 11.22 -4.59
C LYS A 122 -1.46 12.06 -3.76
N PHE A 123 -2.26 11.45 -2.89
CA PHE A 123 -3.01 12.18 -1.87
C PHE A 123 -2.12 12.71 -0.73
N SER A 124 -0.91 12.15 -0.55
CA SER A 124 0.09 12.63 0.43
C SER A 124 1.04 13.71 -0.13
N SER A 125 1.13 13.88 -1.45
CA SER A 125 2.14 14.77 -2.06
C SER A 125 1.67 16.18 -2.41
N ARG A 126 0.42 16.58 -2.15
CA ARG A 126 0.00 17.99 -2.29
C ARG A 126 0.51 18.92 -1.17
N SER A 127 1.34 18.41 -0.25
CA SER A 127 2.01 19.22 0.78
C SER A 127 3.55 19.24 0.68
N ARG A 128 4.14 18.67 -0.38
CA ARG A 128 5.59 18.75 -0.59
C ARG A 128 5.91 19.17 -2.02
N ASP A 129 5.44 20.36 -2.39
CA ASP A 129 6.07 21.11 -3.47
C ASP A 129 7.47 21.53 -3.01
N CYS A 130 8.48 20.95 -3.67
CA CYS A 130 9.87 21.34 -3.53
C CYS A 130 10.01 22.85 -3.72
N LYS A 131 10.38 23.55 -2.66
CA LYS A 131 10.98 24.88 -2.73
C LYS A 131 12.30 24.73 -3.50
N LYS A 132 12.31 25.14 -4.77
CA LYS A 132 13.53 25.39 -5.53
C LYS A 132 14.38 26.39 -4.73
N PHE A 133 15.57 25.96 -4.34
CA PHE A 133 16.70 26.85 -4.11
C PHE A 133 17.59 26.77 -5.35
#